data_AF-A0A067CMB6-F1
#
_entry.id   AF-A0A067CMB6-F1
#
_cell.length_a   1.000
_cell.length_b   1.000
_cell.length_c   1.000
_cell.angle_alpha   90.00
_cell.angle_beta   90.00
_cell.angle_gamma   90.00
#
_symmetry.space_group_name_H-M   'P 1'
#
loop_
_entity.id
_entity.type
_entity.pdbx_description
1 polymer ?
#
loop_
_entity_poly.entity_id
_entity_poly.type
_entity_poly.pdbx_seq_one_letter_code
_entity_poly.pdbx_strand_id
1 'polypeptide(L)'
;MQDVRDGMDEPLLAPPTTSPRADAASTRGQMPHLHRILLSPWEKWGYHGRFPWKLACHILLLLCTMTQIFVYDAQNSAYIRASYRNWVYFFLPSGPTLLEPDEYRFTENLYTINGTIAAMQNVRDAYFAIGGLSVANYEYHYDEPKVPQPIALAVRQVIRGNVVESAYNITETSMGPLTNHTSPKDVAAFFYSLQRMTYTLRLRDMDYGPLYFDCFDWQVHVAIEKVHASHLRIIVEPSHLRICSTEGLWKAIRHRYLWLNVVILVVGVVYLALSIKSLMRSIRMFAKAKRFAHEALHVESEEARGRHLLQSWHDVPLAIKLQFFKTQYIFIAIAIVLVGLNSVWNISKAVAYVPVSEPHRVVQALGPLLLCATCVGYLEHNPHFYSIVLTLRWGIPKVLYFLTGVSPIFFGYAVFGSIVFGDRVDGFAGLAQSCITLFSIMNGDIILDSFDALKLDFPILGAAYLYSFISLFIYIVLNIFIAIVEESYFATRSYKRALDVLSSGLFAGDSNAQQQRLTSDAFRILLRALEHEPDDGN
;
A
#
# COMPACT_ATOMS: atom_id res chain seq x y z
N MET A 1 -2.52 -49.03 -37.16
CA MET A 1 -3.03 -47.67 -37.41
C MET A 1 -4.18 -47.47 -36.44
N GLN A 2 -3.87 -46.90 -35.28
CA GLN A 2 -4.79 -46.58 -34.19
C GLN A 2 -5.74 -45.46 -34.62
N ASP A 3 -6.99 -45.52 -34.18
CA ASP A 3 -7.67 -44.30 -33.77
C ASP A 3 -8.49 -44.56 -32.51
N VAL A 4 -8.22 -43.75 -31.51
CA VAL A 4 -8.72 -43.79 -30.14
C VAL A 4 -9.57 -42.53 -29.98
N ARG A 5 -10.87 -42.69 -29.74
CA ARG A 5 -11.75 -41.64 -29.24
C ARG A 5 -12.51 -42.18 -28.03
N ASP A 6 -11.88 -42.08 -26.87
CA ASP A 6 -12.58 -42.16 -25.58
C ASP A 6 -12.97 -40.75 -25.16
N GLY A 7 -14.29 -40.55 -25.04
CA GLY A 7 -14.90 -39.37 -24.42
C GLY A 7 -14.75 -39.44 -22.90
N MET A 8 -14.46 -38.29 -22.30
CA MET A 8 -14.44 -38.09 -20.85
C MET A 8 -15.87 -38.08 -20.30
N ASP A 9 -16.30 -39.19 -19.71
CA ASP A 9 -17.47 -39.22 -18.84
C ASP A 9 -17.02 -39.09 -17.37
N GLU A 10 -17.53 -38.04 -16.74
CA GLU A 10 -17.38 -37.65 -15.34
C GLU A 10 -18.09 -38.68 -14.43
N PRO A 11 -17.44 -39.24 -13.38
CA PRO A 11 -18.14 -40.14 -12.47
C PRO A 11 -19.04 -39.33 -11.54
N LEU A 12 -20.35 -39.41 -11.78
CA LEU A 12 -21.43 -38.96 -10.90
C LEU A 12 -21.25 -39.54 -9.49
N LEU A 13 -21.06 -38.65 -8.51
CA LEU A 13 -21.17 -38.94 -7.08
C LEU A 13 -22.55 -39.52 -6.78
N ALA A 14 -22.59 -40.76 -6.27
CA ALA A 14 -23.79 -41.35 -5.71
C ALA A 14 -24.27 -40.53 -4.48
N PRO A 15 -25.59 -40.38 -4.28
CA PRO A 15 -26.11 -39.64 -3.13
C PRO A 15 -25.89 -40.43 -1.83
N PRO A 16 -25.56 -39.78 -0.72
CA PRO A 16 -25.41 -40.47 0.56
C PRO A 16 -26.78 -40.96 1.04
N THR A 17 -26.90 -42.27 1.21
CA THR A 17 -28.05 -42.93 1.81
C THR A 17 -28.18 -42.56 3.30
N THR A 18 -29.26 -41.84 3.61
CA THR A 18 -30.07 -41.87 4.85
C THR A 18 -29.37 -42.08 6.22
N SER A 19 -29.05 -40.95 6.87
CA SER A 19 -29.38 -40.54 8.27
C SER A 19 -28.88 -41.37 9.48
N PRO A 20 -28.58 -40.71 10.63
CA PRO A 20 -29.63 -40.08 11.43
C PRO A 20 -29.41 -38.59 11.69
N ARG A 21 -30.37 -37.78 11.23
CA ARG A 21 -30.69 -36.49 11.83
C ARG A 21 -31.48 -36.79 13.10
N ALA A 22 -30.80 -36.85 14.23
CA ALA A 22 -31.33 -36.63 15.58
C ALA A 22 -30.19 -36.90 16.56
N ASP A 23 -29.48 -35.84 16.95
CA ASP A 23 -28.80 -35.66 18.25
C ASP A 23 -28.01 -34.33 18.22
N ALA A 24 -28.67 -33.25 17.76
CA ALA A 24 -28.13 -31.89 17.81
C ALA A 24 -28.46 -31.21 19.15
N ALA A 25 -28.40 -31.96 20.24
CA ALA A 25 -28.53 -31.48 21.61
C ALA A 25 -27.42 -32.10 22.47
N SER A 26 -26.18 -32.02 21.99
CA SER A 26 -25.00 -32.40 22.76
C SER A 26 -24.22 -31.12 23.06
N THR A 27 -24.28 -30.74 24.34
CA THR A 27 -23.33 -29.97 25.15
C THR A 27 -22.28 -29.17 24.37
N ARG A 28 -22.15 -27.87 24.70
CA ARG A 28 -21.04 -26.98 24.28
C ARG A 28 -19.68 -27.54 24.75
N GLY A 29 -19.22 -28.64 24.18
CA GLY A 29 -17.89 -29.21 24.40
C GLY A 29 -16.82 -28.26 23.87
N GLN A 30 -15.64 -28.32 24.48
CA GLN A 30 -14.47 -27.65 23.92
C GLN A 30 -14.18 -28.25 22.54
N MET A 31 -13.95 -27.39 21.55
CA MET A 31 -13.62 -27.83 20.18
C MET A 31 -12.24 -28.51 20.23
N PRO A 32 -12.10 -29.75 19.73
CA PRO A 32 -10.82 -30.44 19.67
C PRO A 32 -9.74 -29.55 19.04
N HIS A 33 -8.55 -29.55 19.61
CA HIS A 33 -7.47 -28.66 19.20
C HIS A 33 -7.10 -28.84 17.72
N LEU A 34 -7.21 -30.06 17.20
CA LEU A 34 -6.97 -30.41 15.81
C LEU A 34 -7.98 -29.76 14.84
N HIS A 35 -9.28 -29.94 15.12
CA HIS A 35 -10.37 -29.29 14.38
C HIS A 35 -10.23 -27.76 14.38
N ARG A 36 -9.65 -27.20 15.45
CA ARG A 36 -9.42 -25.76 15.55
C ARG A 36 -8.32 -25.24 14.62
N ILE A 37 -7.31 -26.04 14.32
CA ILE A 37 -6.17 -25.66 13.47
C ILE A 37 -6.50 -25.90 12.00
N LEU A 38 -7.12 -27.04 11.69
CA LEU A 38 -7.34 -27.51 10.32
C LEU A 38 -8.61 -26.91 9.67
N LEU A 39 -9.74 -26.89 10.38
CA LEU A 39 -11.02 -26.55 9.75
C LEU A 39 -11.17 -25.07 9.40
N SER A 40 -11.93 -24.81 8.34
CA SER A 40 -12.34 -23.47 7.94
C SER A 40 -13.29 -22.80 8.93
N PRO A 41 -13.40 -21.45 8.94
CA PRO A 41 -14.45 -20.77 9.68
C PRO A 41 -15.86 -21.27 9.32
N TRP A 42 -16.08 -21.62 8.05
CA TRP A 42 -17.34 -22.13 7.52
C TRP A 42 -17.62 -23.57 7.96
N GLU A 43 -16.63 -24.46 7.87
CA GLU A 43 -16.71 -25.83 8.39
C GLU A 43 -16.92 -25.84 9.90
N LYS A 44 -16.23 -24.96 10.65
CA LYS A 44 -16.43 -24.83 12.11
C LYS A 44 -17.85 -24.41 12.44
N TRP A 45 -18.49 -23.60 11.60
CA TRP A 45 -19.89 -23.24 11.77
C TRP A 45 -20.81 -24.42 11.45
N GLY A 46 -20.56 -25.14 10.36
CA GLY A 46 -21.32 -26.33 9.98
C GLY A 46 -21.24 -27.48 10.99
N TYR A 47 -20.03 -27.79 11.48
CA TYR A 47 -19.81 -28.91 12.41
C TYR A 47 -20.11 -28.59 13.88
N HIS A 48 -19.82 -27.37 14.34
CA HIS A 48 -19.90 -27.02 15.77
C HIS A 48 -20.92 -25.92 16.09
N GLY A 49 -21.69 -25.44 15.10
CA GLY A 49 -22.72 -24.40 15.28
C GLY A 49 -22.18 -23.04 15.72
N ARG A 50 -20.86 -22.80 15.70
CA ARG A 50 -20.26 -21.55 16.15
C ARG A 50 -20.13 -20.54 15.01
N PHE A 51 -20.91 -19.47 15.08
CA PHE A 51 -20.90 -18.42 14.06
C PHE A 51 -19.50 -17.78 13.90
N PRO A 52 -19.01 -17.55 12.66
CA PRO A 52 -17.65 -17.07 12.40
C PRO A 52 -17.50 -15.55 12.60
N TRP A 53 -17.57 -15.08 13.85
CA TRP A 53 -17.51 -13.63 14.18
C TRP A 53 -16.30 -12.88 13.64
N LYS A 54 -15.14 -13.52 13.55
CA LYS A 54 -13.93 -12.89 13.00
C LYS A 54 -14.09 -12.55 11.52
N LEU A 55 -14.70 -13.44 10.75
CA LEU A 55 -14.91 -13.24 9.32
C LEU A 55 -15.97 -12.15 9.09
N ALA A 56 -17.05 -12.18 9.87
CA ALA A 56 -18.08 -11.14 9.81
C ALA A 56 -17.52 -9.75 10.16
N CYS A 57 -16.72 -9.63 11.23
CA CYS A 57 -16.04 -8.37 11.56
C CYS A 57 -15.09 -7.92 10.45
N HIS A 58 -14.38 -8.86 9.82
CA HIS A 58 -13.46 -8.55 8.72
C HIS A 58 -14.19 -7.98 7.49
N ILE A 59 -15.25 -8.66 7.04
CA ILE A 59 -16.07 -8.21 5.91
C ILE A 59 -16.75 -6.88 6.23
N LEU A 60 -17.32 -6.75 7.44
CA LEU A 60 -17.95 -5.50 7.86
C LEU A 60 -16.96 -4.34 7.87
N LEU A 61 -15.77 -4.55 8.44
CA LEU A 61 -14.72 -3.53 8.47
C LEU A 61 -14.29 -3.14 7.05
N LEU A 62 -14.11 -4.13 6.16
CA LEU A 62 -13.77 -3.89 4.76
C LEU A 62 -14.83 -3.05 4.06
N LEU A 63 -16.10 -3.45 4.14
CA LEU A 63 -17.21 -2.70 3.54
C LEU A 63 -17.29 -1.27 4.10
N CYS A 64 -17.21 -1.10 5.42
CA CYS A 64 -17.24 0.22 6.03
C CYS A 64 -16.07 1.09 5.57
N THR A 65 -14.83 0.57 5.53
CA THR A 65 -13.66 1.33 5.06
C THR A 65 -13.75 1.67 3.57
N MET A 66 -14.29 0.78 2.74
CA MET A 66 -14.52 1.06 1.31
C MET A 66 -15.59 2.13 1.13
N THR A 67 -16.73 2.02 1.81
CA THR A 67 -17.78 3.06 1.79
C THR A 67 -17.23 4.40 2.24
N GLN A 68 -16.37 4.44 3.28
CA GLN A 68 -15.72 5.66 3.72
C GLN A 68 -14.89 6.32 2.60
N ILE A 69 -14.11 5.53 1.87
CA ILE A 69 -13.28 6.01 0.76
C ILE A 69 -14.16 6.51 -0.39
N PHE A 70 -15.20 5.77 -0.77
CA PHE A 70 -16.11 6.20 -1.84
C PHE A 70 -16.85 7.50 -1.50
N VAL A 71 -17.30 7.66 -0.25
CA VAL A 71 -17.91 8.91 0.22
C VAL A 71 -16.90 10.06 0.17
N TYR A 72 -15.66 9.83 0.60
CA TYR A 72 -14.60 10.83 0.53
C TYR A 72 -14.24 11.20 -0.93
N ASP A 73 -14.20 10.23 -1.83
CA ASP A 73 -13.85 10.45 -3.22
C ASP A 73 -14.93 11.23 -3.97
N ALA A 74 -16.19 10.82 -3.79
CA ALA A 74 -17.35 11.48 -4.40
C ALA A 74 -17.54 12.92 -3.92
N GLN A 75 -17.21 13.20 -2.65
CA GLN A 75 -17.39 14.53 -2.06
C GLN A 75 -16.15 15.42 -2.21
N ASN A 76 -15.00 15.01 -1.68
CA ASN A 76 -13.85 15.90 -1.47
C ASN A 76 -12.78 15.74 -2.57
N SER A 77 -12.49 14.52 -3.01
CA SER A 77 -11.37 14.23 -3.93
C SER A 77 -11.54 14.91 -5.30
N ALA A 78 -12.74 14.79 -5.89
CA ALA A 78 -13.03 15.40 -7.19
C ALA A 78 -12.93 16.93 -7.13
N TYR A 79 -13.49 17.53 -6.08
CA TYR A 79 -13.44 18.97 -5.87
C TYR A 79 -12.01 19.47 -5.64
N ILE A 80 -11.24 18.83 -4.74
CA ILE A 80 -9.83 19.17 -4.49
C ILE A 80 -9.02 19.10 -5.79
N ARG A 81 -9.22 18.06 -6.62
CA ARG A 81 -8.54 17.93 -7.92
C ARG A 81 -8.89 19.09 -8.85
N ALA A 82 -10.15 19.50 -8.91
CA ALA A 82 -10.58 20.65 -9.69
C ALA A 82 -9.97 21.96 -9.17
N SER A 83 -9.92 22.17 -7.85
CA SER A 83 -9.27 23.36 -7.25
C SER A 83 -7.79 23.42 -7.60
N TYR A 84 -7.05 22.30 -7.56
CA TYR A 84 -5.65 22.27 -8.00
C TYR A 84 -5.47 22.63 -9.48
N ARG A 85 -6.42 22.24 -10.35
CA ARG A 85 -6.41 22.67 -11.77
C ARG A 85 -6.63 24.18 -11.89
N ASN A 86 -7.50 24.75 -11.06
CA ASN A 86 -7.70 26.20 -11.01
C ASN A 86 -6.44 26.92 -10.54
N TRP A 87 -5.75 26.41 -9.52
CA TRP A 87 -4.47 26.98 -9.06
C TRP A 87 -3.40 26.97 -10.15
N VAL A 88 -3.34 25.89 -10.93
CA VAL A 88 -2.43 25.82 -12.08
C VAL A 88 -2.80 26.88 -13.12
N TYR A 89 -4.09 27.00 -13.46
CA TYR A 89 -4.57 27.97 -14.44
C TYR A 89 -4.27 29.43 -14.03
N PHE A 90 -4.53 29.79 -12.77
CA PHE A 90 -4.38 31.18 -12.31
C PHE A 90 -2.95 31.57 -11.97
N PHE A 91 -2.15 30.67 -11.40
CA PHE A 91 -0.85 31.05 -10.83
C PHE A 91 0.36 30.70 -11.70
N LEU A 92 0.24 29.79 -12.68
CA LEU A 92 1.32 29.58 -13.65
C LEU A 92 1.23 30.61 -14.80
N PRO A 93 2.36 31.20 -15.23
CA PRO A 93 2.36 32.25 -16.24
C PRO A 93 1.85 31.81 -17.61
N SER A 94 2.08 30.55 -18.01
CA SER A 94 1.56 30.01 -19.28
C SER A 94 0.19 29.33 -19.13
N GLY A 95 -0.45 29.37 -17.96
CA GLY A 95 -1.67 28.63 -17.67
C GLY A 95 -1.48 27.09 -17.77
N PRO A 96 -2.53 26.32 -18.12
CA PRO A 96 -2.43 24.87 -18.25
C PRO A 96 -1.64 24.50 -19.51
N THR A 97 -0.34 24.30 -19.37
CA THR A 97 0.48 23.65 -20.38
C THR A 97 0.25 22.15 -20.29
N LEU A 98 -0.60 21.63 -21.17
CA LEU A 98 -0.89 20.20 -21.28
C LEU A 98 0.35 19.48 -21.83
N LEU A 99 0.85 18.48 -21.10
CA LEU A 99 1.79 17.49 -21.65
C LEU A 99 1.02 16.47 -22.51
N GLU A 100 -0.21 16.14 -22.10
CA GLU A 100 -1.19 15.26 -22.72
C GLU A 100 -2.61 15.74 -22.37
N PRO A 101 -3.70 15.27 -23.00
CA PRO A 101 -5.06 15.77 -22.79
C PRO A 101 -5.55 15.78 -21.33
N ASP A 102 -4.92 15.04 -20.42
CA ASP A 102 -5.39 14.84 -19.04
C ASP A 102 -4.33 15.06 -17.94
N GLU A 103 -3.08 15.41 -18.29
CA GLU A 103 -2.00 15.59 -17.31
C GLU A 103 -1.59 17.07 -17.17
N TYR A 104 -1.85 17.64 -15.99
CA TYR A 104 -1.51 19.01 -15.67
C TYR A 104 -0.10 19.09 -15.10
N ARG A 105 0.74 19.90 -15.73
CA ARG A 105 2.05 20.23 -15.18
C ARG A 105 1.89 21.23 -14.04
N PHE A 106 2.16 20.81 -12.81
CA PHE A 106 2.19 21.69 -11.63
C PHE A 106 3.43 22.57 -11.54
N THR A 107 4.29 22.56 -12.57
CA THR A 107 5.58 23.23 -12.57
C THR A 107 5.87 23.89 -13.91
N GLU A 108 6.54 25.03 -13.90
CA GLU A 108 7.01 25.71 -15.11
C GLU A 108 8.41 26.30 -14.90
N ASN A 109 9.28 26.16 -15.90
CA ASN A 109 10.66 26.64 -15.83
C ASN A 109 10.75 28.10 -16.30
N LEU A 110 11.45 28.92 -15.54
CA LEU A 110 11.67 30.35 -15.74
C LEU A 110 13.15 30.61 -16.03
N TYR A 111 13.46 30.89 -17.29
CA TYR A 111 14.84 31.05 -17.76
C TYR A 111 15.36 32.50 -17.74
N THR A 112 14.48 33.50 -17.69
CA THR A 112 14.86 34.92 -17.77
C THR A 112 14.45 35.69 -16.52
N ILE A 113 15.22 36.72 -16.18
CA ILE A 113 14.89 37.63 -15.06
C ILE A 113 13.55 38.33 -15.33
N ASN A 114 13.35 38.86 -16.53
CA ASN A 114 12.12 39.56 -16.87
C ASN A 114 10.90 38.62 -16.87
N GLY A 115 11.06 37.38 -17.35
CA GLY A 115 10.02 36.35 -17.26
C GLY A 115 9.72 35.95 -15.81
N THR A 116 10.72 35.93 -14.93
CA THR A 116 10.50 35.68 -13.50
C THR A 116 9.71 36.82 -12.85
N ILE A 117 10.06 38.08 -13.16
CA ILE A 117 9.32 39.25 -12.67
C ILE A 117 7.87 39.21 -13.17
N ALA A 118 7.65 38.90 -14.45
CA ALA A 118 6.32 38.75 -15.02
C ALA A 118 5.54 37.61 -14.34
N ALA A 119 6.17 36.48 -14.04
CA ALA A 119 5.53 35.39 -13.31
C ALA A 119 5.15 35.80 -11.88
N MET A 120 6.00 36.55 -11.18
CA MET A 120 5.69 37.09 -9.86
C MET A 120 4.51 38.08 -9.92
N GLN A 121 4.46 38.93 -10.96
CA GLN A 121 3.37 39.87 -11.19
C GLN A 121 2.07 39.12 -11.48
N ASN A 122 2.13 38.08 -12.31
CA ASN A 122 0.98 37.22 -12.59
C ASN A 122 0.40 36.60 -11.33
N VAL A 123 1.23 36.04 -10.43
CA VAL A 123 0.74 35.47 -9.16
C VAL A 123 0.03 36.52 -8.30
N ARG A 124 0.59 37.73 -8.19
CA ARG A 124 -0.01 38.84 -7.44
C ARG A 124 -1.34 39.27 -8.06
N ASP A 125 -1.33 39.59 -9.35
CA ASP A 125 -2.47 40.15 -10.06
C ASP A 125 -3.61 39.14 -10.16
N ALA A 126 -3.28 37.86 -10.42
CA ALA A 126 -4.24 36.78 -10.42
C ALA A 126 -4.89 36.59 -9.04
N TYR A 127 -4.14 36.67 -7.94
CA TYR A 127 -4.72 36.59 -6.59
C TYR A 127 -5.74 37.70 -6.34
N PHE A 128 -5.39 38.96 -6.57
CA PHE A 128 -6.30 40.09 -6.30
C PHE A 128 -7.46 40.21 -7.31
N ALA A 129 -7.34 39.59 -8.48
CA ALA A 129 -8.42 39.54 -9.47
C ALA A 129 -9.29 38.27 -9.38
N ILE A 130 -8.87 37.24 -8.62
CA ILE A 130 -9.52 35.91 -8.64
C ILE A 130 -11.01 35.98 -8.29
N GLY A 131 -11.42 36.85 -7.36
CA GLY A 131 -12.82 36.97 -6.93
C GLY A 131 -13.76 37.50 -8.03
N GLY A 132 -13.25 38.24 -9.01
CA GLY A 132 -14.04 38.75 -10.14
C GLY A 132 -13.88 37.94 -11.44
N LEU A 133 -12.77 37.21 -11.59
CA LEU A 133 -12.44 36.44 -12.79
C LEU A 133 -12.86 34.97 -12.71
N SER A 134 -12.88 34.39 -11.51
CA SER A 134 -13.14 32.97 -11.32
C SER A 134 -14.63 32.63 -11.43
N VAL A 135 -14.92 31.45 -12.00
CA VAL A 135 -16.26 30.83 -11.95
C VAL A 135 -16.53 30.23 -10.57
N ALA A 136 -15.48 29.81 -9.85
CA ALA A 136 -15.59 29.33 -8.48
C ALA A 136 -15.73 30.50 -7.49
N ASN A 137 -16.46 30.27 -6.40
CA ASN A 137 -16.81 31.28 -5.40
C ASN A 137 -15.65 31.51 -4.41
N TYR A 138 -14.53 32.04 -4.91
CA TYR A 138 -13.40 32.39 -4.06
C TYR A 138 -13.65 33.72 -3.33
N GLU A 139 -13.68 33.65 -2.01
CA GLU A 139 -13.75 34.80 -1.12
C GLU A 139 -12.38 35.07 -0.47
N TYR A 140 -12.06 36.35 -0.28
CA TYR A 140 -10.87 36.75 0.46
C TYR A 140 -11.12 36.73 1.96
N HIS A 141 -10.05 36.53 2.73
CA HIS A 141 -10.05 36.96 4.12
C HIS A 141 -9.79 38.47 4.16
N TYR A 142 -10.49 39.19 5.03
CA TYR A 142 -10.41 40.65 5.14
C TYR A 142 -9.85 41.02 6.52
N ASP A 143 -8.76 41.78 6.55
CA ASP A 143 -8.20 42.34 7.80
C ASP A 143 -8.96 43.64 8.20
N GLU A 144 -9.39 44.41 7.20
CA GLU A 144 -10.26 45.59 7.32
C GLU A 144 -11.44 45.47 6.34
N PRO A 145 -12.61 46.08 6.62
CA PRO A 145 -13.75 45.99 5.72
C PRO A 145 -13.37 46.52 4.32
N LYS A 146 -13.36 45.60 3.34
CA LYS A 146 -13.02 45.79 1.91
C LYS A 146 -11.55 45.67 1.50
N VAL A 147 -10.60 45.45 2.41
CA VAL A 147 -9.19 45.20 2.04
C VAL A 147 -8.87 43.70 2.16
N PRO A 148 -8.60 43.01 1.04
CA PRO A 148 -8.23 41.59 1.10
C PRO A 148 -6.89 41.43 1.81
N GLN A 149 -6.73 40.32 2.53
CA GLN A 149 -5.51 39.98 3.26
C GLN A 149 -4.31 39.94 2.29
N PRO A 150 -3.17 40.54 2.64
CA PRO A 150 -2.00 40.51 1.78
C PRO A 150 -1.43 39.09 1.64
N ILE A 151 -0.78 38.83 0.52
CA ILE A 151 -0.09 37.57 0.27
C ILE A 151 1.17 37.54 1.14
N ALA A 152 1.32 36.49 1.94
CA ALA A 152 2.53 36.30 2.74
C ALA A 152 3.62 35.63 1.88
N LEU A 153 4.72 36.34 1.64
CA LEU A 153 5.87 35.86 0.88
C LEU A 153 7.03 35.57 1.84
N ALA A 154 7.47 34.32 1.89
CA ALA A 154 8.72 33.93 2.54
C ALA A 154 9.83 33.82 1.49
N VAL A 155 10.94 34.53 1.69
CA VAL A 155 12.10 34.53 0.79
C VAL A 155 13.29 33.96 1.54
N ARG A 156 13.91 32.93 0.97
CA ARG A 156 15.12 32.29 1.48
C ARG A 156 16.28 32.56 0.53
N GLN A 157 17.30 33.26 1.02
CA GLN A 157 18.49 33.65 0.27
C GLN A 157 19.74 33.04 0.91
N VAL A 158 20.75 32.78 0.08
CA VAL A 158 22.08 32.38 0.53
C VAL A 158 23.03 33.54 0.27
N ILE A 159 23.44 34.24 1.33
CA ILE A 159 24.33 35.40 1.27
C ILE A 159 25.61 35.02 2.01
N ARG A 160 26.74 34.96 1.27
CA ARG A 160 28.07 34.59 1.83
C ARG A 160 28.05 33.25 2.60
N GLY A 161 27.27 32.28 2.14
CA GLY A 161 27.16 30.95 2.75
C GLY A 161 26.15 30.85 3.90
N ASN A 162 25.62 31.98 4.39
CA ASN A 162 24.58 32.00 5.40
C ASN A 162 23.20 32.04 4.75
N VAL A 163 22.29 31.21 5.27
CA VAL A 163 20.88 31.21 4.87
C VAL A 163 20.16 32.31 5.64
N VAL A 164 19.58 33.26 4.92
CA VAL A 164 18.76 34.34 5.47
C VAL A 164 17.32 34.14 5.01
N GLU A 165 16.39 34.11 5.95
CA GLU A 165 14.96 34.04 5.68
C GLU A 165 14.32 35.39 6.01
N SER A 166 13.57 35.94 5.04
CA SER A 166 12.87 37.22 5.16
C SER A 166 11.41 37.05 4.78
N ALA A 167 10.50 37.70 5.51
CA ALA A 167 9.07 37.66 5.24
C ALA A 167 8.59 39.02 4.74
N TYR A 168 7.74 39.01 3.72
CA TYR A 168 7.17 40.20 3.10
C TYR A 168 5.65 40.04 2.94
N ASN A 169 4.92 41.15 3.08
CA ASN A 169 3.49 41.21 2.77
C ASN A 169 3.31 41.88 1.41
N ILE A 170 2.77 41.14 0.45
CA ILE A 170 2.51 41.63 -0.91
C ILE A 170 1.07 42.15 -0.96
N THR A 171 0.93 43.39 -1.42
CA THR A 171 -0.36 44.06 -1.69
C THR A 171 -0.55 44.22 -3.20
N GLU A 172 -1.69 44.76 -3.65
CA GLU A 172 -1.94 45.03 -5.07
C GLU A 172 -0.83 45.84 -5.76
N THR A 173 -0.23 46.78 -5.03
CA THR A 173 0.80 47.68 -5.56
C THR A 173 2.23 47.26 -5.23
N SER A 174 2.43 46.46 -4.18
CA SER A 174 3.76 46.05 -3.72
C SER A 174 4.15 44.69 -4.29
N MET A 175 5.40 44.55 -4.74
CA MET A 175 5.99 43.28 -5.17
C MET A 175 6.90 42.68 -4.08
N GLY A 176 6.75 43.14 -2.82
CA GLY A 176 7.60 42.72 -1.70
C GLY A 176 9.07 43.12 -1.94
N PRO A 177 10.02 42.16 -2.02
CA PRO A 177 11.46 42.44 -2.10
C PRO A 177 11.85 43.27 -3.32
N LEU A 178 11.15 43.16 -4.44
CA LEU A 178 11.47 43.89 -5.67
C LEU A 178 11.02 45.36 -5.66
N THR A 179 10.16 45.75 -4.72
CA THR A 179 9.62 47.13 -4.64
C THR A 179 10.73 48.15 -4.35
N ASN A 180 11.75 47.75 -3.59
CA ASN A 180 12.86 48.62 -3.19
C ASN A 180 14.05 48.54 -4.17
N HIS A 181 14.08 47.57 -5.07
CA HIS A 181 15.19 47.37 -6.02
C HIS A 181 14.83 47.96 -7.40
N THR A 182 15.19 49.22 -7.63
CA THR A 182 14.92 49.93 -8.89
C THR A 182 16.03 49.75 -9.93
N SER A 183 17.24 49.39 -9.51
CA SER A 183 18.39 49.12 -10.39
C SER A 183 18.32 47.68 -10.94
N PRO A 184 18.51 47.46 -12.26
CA PRO A 184 18.51 46.13 -12.84
C PRO A 184 19.64 45.23 -12.29
N LYS A 185 20.73 45.84 -11.81
CA LYS A 185 21.85 45.10 -11.19
C LYS A 185 21.46 44.54 -9.81
N ASP A 186 20.68 45.29 -9.04
CA ASP A 186 20.26 44.88 -7.70
C ASP A 186 19.22 43.75 -7.78
N VAL A 187 18.32 43.84 -8.77
CA VAL A 187 17.35 42.79 -9.10
C VAL A 187 18.04 41.50 -9.54
N ALA A 188 19.06 41.59 -10.40
CA ALA A 188 19.86 40.42 -10.78
C ALA A 188 20.59 39.80 -9.59
N ALA A 189 21.22 40.62 -8.74
CA ALA A 189 21.90 40.17 -7.53
C ALA A 189 20.95 39.46 -6.56
N PHE A 190 19.71 39.96 -6.43
CA PHE A 190 18.65 39.31 -5.66
C PHE A 190 18.39 37.88 -6.18
N PHE A 191 18.10 37.72 -7.46
CA PHE A 191 17.82 36.39 -8.05
C PHE A 191 19.02 35.45 -8.01
N TYR A 192 20.26 35.95 -8.08
CA TYR A 192 21.45 35.11 -7.92
C TYR A 192 21.60 34.56 -6.50
N SER A 193 21.27 35.35 -5.48
CA SER A 193 21.29 34.93 -4.07
C SER A 193 20.07 34.08 -3.67
N LEU A 194 19.03 34.04 -4.49
CA LEU A 194 17.77 33.37 -4.17
C LEU A 194 17.92 31.84 -4.15
N GLN A 195 17.40 31.21 -3.10
CA GLN A 195 17.25 29.75 -3.02
C GLN A 195 15.81 29.33 -3.28
N ARG A 196 14.85 29.96 -2.56
CA ARG A 196 13.42 29.65 -2.65
C ARG A 196 12.58 30.85 -2.23
N MET A 197 11.50 31.10 -2.94
CA MET A 197 10.41 31.99 -2.54
C MET A 197 9.15 31.15 -2.38
N THR A 198 8.38 31.38 -1.31
CA THR A 198 7.11 30.69 -1.08
C THR A 198 6.02 31.73 -0.82
N TYR A 199 5.06 31.79 -1.72
CA TYR A 199 3.83 32.56 -1.60
C TYR A 199 2.80 31.74 -0.83
N THR A 200 2.19 32.35 0.17
CA THR A 200 1.10 31.78 0.96
C THR A 200 -0.14 32.64 0.74
N LEU A 201 -1.08 32.10 -0.02
CA LEU A 201 -2.34 32.75 -0.40
C LEU A 201 -3.45 32.16 0.45
N ARG A 202 -4.26 33.01 1.10
CA ARG A 202 -5.43 32.55 1.86
C ARG A 202 -6.69 32.89 1.09
N LEU A 203 -7.48 31.86 0.80
CA LEU A 203 -8.73 31.95 0.05
C LEU A 203 -9.77 31.10 0.75
N ARG A 204 -10.99 31.60 0.84
CA ARG A 204 -12.15 30.85 1.27
C ARG A 204 -12.93 30.42 0.04
N ASP A 205 -13.45 29.20 0.06
CA ASP A 205 -14.26 28.65 -1.02
C ASP A 205 -15.44 27.88 -0.42
N MET A 206 -16.55 27.84 -1.14
CA MET A 206 -17.75 27.12 -0.72
C MET A 206 -18.05 26.01 -1.73
N ASP A 207 -17.96 24.77 -1.26
CA ASP A 207 -18.27 23.60 -2.05
C ASP A 207 -19.72 23.17 -1.83
N TYR A 208 -20.50 23.16 -2.91
CA TYR A 208 -21.86 22.62 -2.96
C TYR A 208 -21.83 21.19 -3.48
N GLY A 209 -21.07 20.34 -2.78
CA GLY A 209 -20.90 18.95 -3.17
C GLY A 209 -22.20 18.12 -3.09
N PRO A 210 -22.19 16.89 -3.63
CA PRO A 210 -23.39 16.09 -3.82
C PRO A 210 -24.05 15.60 -2.51
N LEU A 211 -23.27 15.46 -1.43
CA LEU A 211 -23.77 14.92 -0.16
C LEU A 211 -24.02 15.99 0.91
N TYR A 212 -23.11 16.95 1.02
CA TYR A 212 -23.21 18.07 1.95
C TYR A 212 -22.50 19.30 1.37
N PHE A 213 -22.82 20.47 1.89
CA PHE A 213 -22.07 21.69 1.58
C PHE A 213 -20.98 21.87 2.65
N ASP A 214 -19.78 22.26 2.24
CA ASP A 214 -18.69 22.58 3.16
C ASP A 214 -18.01 23.89 2.75
N CYS A 215 -17.62 24.67 3.76
CA CYS A 215 -16.77 25.84 3.55
C CYS A 215 -15.32 25.43 3.76
N PHE A 216 -14.52 25.64 2.73
CA PHE A 216 -13.10 25.38 2.71
C PHE A 216 -12.30 26.65 2.88
N ASP A 217 -11.31 26.59 3.76
CA ASP A 217 -10.30 27.62 3.96
C ASP A 217 -8.97 27.10 3.42
N TRP A 218 -8.65 27.56 2.21
CA TRP A 218 -7.47 27.19 1.45
C TRP A 218 -6.30 28.07 1.83
N GLN A 219 -5.19 27.42 2.17
CA GLN A 219 -3.88 28.05 2.23
C GLN A 219 -3.05 27.52 1.06
N VAL A 220 -3.14 28.22 -0.06
CA VAL A 220 -2.49 27.86 -1.32
C VAL A 220 -1.02 28.25 -1.27
N HIS A 221 -0.16 27.30 -1.63
CA HIS A 221 1.28 27.48 -1.65
C HIS A 221 1.79 27.47 -3.08
N VAL A 222 2.41 28.57 -3.49
CA VAL A 222 3.12 28.68 -4.78
C VAL A 222 4.57 28.96 -4.46
N ALA A 223 5.49 28.18 -5.00
CA ALA A 223 6.92 28.37 -4.75
C ALA A 223 7.67 28.66 -6.03
N ILE A 224 8.70 29.50 -5.93
CA ILE A 224 9.71 29.70 -6.96
C ILE A 224 11.04 29.25 -6.38
N GLU A 225 11.60 28.17 -6.90
CA GLU A 225 12.86 27.59 -6.41
C GLU A 225 13.95 27.60 -7.48
N LYS A 226 15.21 27.61 -7.04
CA LYS A 226 16.37 27.59 -7.91
C LYS A 226 16.78 26.16 -8.26
N VAL A 227 16.78 25.83 -9.55
CA VAL A 227 17.15 24.51 -10.07
C VAL A 227 18.63 24.52 -10.49
N HIS A 228 19.49 23.83 -9.72
CA HIS A 228 20.92 23.62 -10.01
C HIS A 228 21.69 24.89 -10.43
N ALA A 229 21.29 26.05 -9.93
CA ALA A 229 21.81 27.37 -10.30
C ALA A 229 21.70 27.78 -11.79
N SER A 230 20.96 27.03 -12.60
CA SER A 230 20.73 27.30 -14.02
C SER A 230 19.54 28.24 -14.23
N HIS A 231 18.38 27.87 -13.69
CA HIS A 231 17.12 28.56 -13.89
C HIS A 231 16.25 28.50 -12.62
N LEU A 232 15.16 29.25 -12.61
CA LEU A 232 14.16 29.18 -11.57
C LEU A 232 13.00 28.30 -12.05
N ARG A 233 12.28 27.68 -11.12
CA ARG A 233 11.08 26.90 -11.44
C ARG A 233 9.96 27.33 -10.51
N ILE A 234 8.82 27.70 -11.09
CA ILE A 234 7.59 27.96 -10.34
C ILE A 234 6.82 26.65 -10.17
N ILE A 235 6.28 26.41 -8.99
CA ILE A 235 5.63 25.17 -8.58
C ILE A 235 4.39 25.51 -7.76
N VAL A 236 3.26 24.86 -8.06
CA VAL A 236 2.09 24.84 -7.17
C VAL A 236 2.26 23.68 -6.20
N GLU A 237 2.44 23.99 -4.92
CA GLU A 237 2.70 23.01 -3.88
C GLU A 237 1.40 22.47 -3.26
N PRO A 238 1.48 21.30 -2.59
CA PRO A 238 0.36 20.80 -1.79
C PRO A 238 -0.11 21.86 -0.78
N SER A 239 -1.32 22.33 -0.99
CA SER A 239 -1.98 23.37 -0.20
C SER A 239 -2.58 22.81 1.08
N HIS A 240 -2.62 23.60 2.15
CA HIS A 240 -3.30 23.21 3.37
C HIS A 240 -4.80 23.56 3.29
N LEU A 241 -5.65 22.60 3.60
CA LEU A 241 -7.11 22.73 3.53
C LEU A 241 -7.73 22.61 4.92
N ARG A 242 -8.36 23.70 5.36
CA ARG A 242 -9.11 23.77 6.61
C ARG A 242 -10.59 23.91 6.32
N ILE A 243 -11.41 23.67 7.34
CA ILE A 243 -12.86 23.84 7.25
C ILE A 243 -13.26 25.11 8.02
N CYS A 244 -14.03 26.01 7.41
CA CYS A 244 -14.30 27.34 7.99
C CYS A 244 -15.23 27.29 9.21
N SER A 245 -16.22 26.40 9.20
CA SER A 245 -17.26 26.32 10.23
C SER A 245 -16.99 25.19 11.20
N THR A 246 -16.76 25.54 12.47
CA THR A 246 -16.75 24.61 13.59
C THR A 246 -18.17 24.36 14.07
N GLU A 247 -18.99 23.72 13.24
CA GLU A 247 -20.24 23.16 13.76
C GLU A 247 -19.91 22.16 14.88
N GLY A 248 -20.69 22.16 15.96
CA GLY A 248 -20.44 21.28 17.10
C GLY A 248 -20.29 19.81 16.68
N LEU A 249 -19.44 19.06 17.40
CA LEU A 249 -19.04 17.68 17.07
C LEU A 249 -20.23 16.78 16.69
N TRP A 250 -21.36 16.90 17.39
CA TRP A 250 -22.56 16.10 17.13
C TRP A 250 -23.23 16.37 15.77
N LYS A 251 -23.21 17.63 15.33
CA LYS A 251 -23.75 18.03 14.04
C LYS A 251 -22.81 17.53 12.92
N ALA A 252 -21.50 17.69 13.10
CA ALA A 252 -20.49 17.15 12.20
C ALA A 252 -20.57 15.60 12.08
N ILE A 253 -20.82 14.89 13.20
CA ILE A 253 -20.94 13.42 13.20
C ILE A 253 -22.08 12.93 12.29
N ARG A 254 -23.20 13.65 12.30
CA ARG A 254 -24.38 13.31 11.51
C ARG A 254 -24.25 13.75 10.05
N HIS A 255 -23.85 15.00 9.81
CA HIS A 255 -23.85 15.58 8.47
C HIS A 255 -22.68 15.12 7.58
N ARG A 256 -21.49 14.89 8.14
CA ARG A 256 -20.29 14.51 7.37
C ARG A 256 -20.00 13.01 7.37
N TYR A 257 -21.00 12.18 7.68
CA TYR A 257 -20.84 10.72 7.78
C TYR A 257 -19.72 10.25 8.73
N LEU A 258 -19.29 11.08 9.70
CA LEU A 258 -18.21 10.69 10.63
C LEU A 258 -18.64 9.55 11.56
N TRP A 259 -19.95 9.30 11.70
CA TRP A 259 -20.47 8.12 12.38
C TRP A 259 -19.88 6.82 11.82
N LEU A 260 -19.51 6.78 10.54
CA LEU A 260 -18.85 5.61 9.93
C LEU A 260 -17.48 5.35 10.55
N ASN A 261 -16.70 6.38 10.88
CA ASN A 261 -15.42 6.23 11.61
C ASN A 261 -15.64 5.68 13.03
N VAL A 262 -16.75 6.05 13.68
CA VAL A 262 -17.12 5.49 15.00
C VAL A 262 -17.46 4.00 14.88
N VAL A 263 -18.23 3.61 13.87
CA VAL A 263 -18.54 2.20 13.58
C VAL A 263 -17.27 1.41 13.29
N ILE A 264 -16.39 1.93 12.44
CA ILE A 264 -15.09 1.33 12.10
C ILE A 264 -14.24 1.14 13.36
N LEU A 265 -14.20 2.13 14.26
CA LEU A 265 -13.46 2.04 15.51
C LEU A 265 -14.04 0.96 16.44
N VAL A 266 -15.36 0.92 16.62
CA VAL A 266 -16.02 -0.08 17.47
C VAL A 266 -15.82 -1.50 16.93
N VAL A 267 -16.09 -1.71 15.65
CA VAL A 267 -15.87 -3.01 15.00
C VAL A 267 -14.39 -3.39 15.02
N GLY A 268 -13.49 -2.42 14.80
CA GLY A 268 -12.05 -2.59 14.88
C GLY A 268 -11.58 -3.03 16.27
N VAL A 269 -12.07 -2.40 17.34
CA VAL A 269 -11.73 -2.78 18.73
C VAL A 269 -12.22 -4.19 19.06
N VAL A 270 -13.46 -4.53 18.70
CA VAL A 270 -14.00 -5.89 18.88
C VAL A 270 -13.16 -6.89 18.10
N TYR A 271 -12.82 -6.58 16.85
CA TYR A 271 -12.04 -7.47 16.00
C TYR A 271 -10.60 -7.64 16.51
N LEU A 272 -9.98 -6.56 17.01
CA LEU A 272 -8.67 -6.58 17.65
C LEU A 272 -8.67 -7.43 18.92
N ALA A 273 -9.69 -7.30 19.77
CA ALA A 273 -9.82 -8.15 20.95
C ALA A 273 -9.95 -9.63 20.57
N LEU A 274 -10.72 -9.94 19.52
CA LEU A 274 -10.84 -11.31 19.00
C LEU A 274 -9.54 -11.82 18.36
N SER A 275 -8.78 -10.97 17.69
CA SER A 275 -7.50 -11.33 17.05
C SER A 275 -6.41 -11.55 18.11
N ILE A 276 -6.28 -10.68 19.11
CA ILE A 276 -5.38 -10.85 20.26
C ILE A 276 -5.74 -12.12 21.02
N LYS A 277 -7.02 -12.36 21.31
CA LYS A 277 -7.47 -13.62 21.96
C LYS A 277 -7.13 -14.85 21.12
N SER A 278 -7.15 -14.73 19.79
CA SER A 278 -6.71 -15.79 18.88
C SER A 278 -5.21 -16.02 18.97
N LEU A 279 -4.43 -14.94 18.95
CA LEU A 279 -2.97 -14.98 18.98
C LEU A 279 -2.47 -15.54 20.31
N MET A 280 -3.01 -15.06 21.44
CA MET A 280 -2.71 -15.59 22.77
C MET A 280 -3.03 -17.08 22.87
N ARG A 281 -4.13 -17.53 22.24
CA ARG A 281 -4.43 -18.97 22.18
C ARG A 281 -3.40 -19.73 21.37
N SER A 282 -3.00 -19.24 20.19
CA SER A 282 -1.92 -19.85 19.40
C SER A 282 -0.60 -19.91 20.17
N ILE A 283 -0.24 -18.86 20.91
CA ILE A 283 0.95 -18.83 21.79
C ILE A 283 0.84 -19.89 22.90
N ARG A 284 -0.32 -19.99 23.57
CA ARG A 284 -0.54 -21.02 24.60
C ARG A 284 -0.47 -22.44 24.04
N MET A 285 -1.06 -22.67 22.86
CA MET A 285 -0.97 -23.95 22.16
C MET A 285 0.47 -24.30 21.81
N PHE A 286 1.24 -23.33 21.34
CA PHE A 286 2.67 -23.51 21.07
C PHE A 286 3.46 -23.81 22.36
N ALA A 287 3.17 -23.12 23.46
CA ALA A 287 3.81 -23.37 24.75
C ALA A 287 3.46 -24.76 25.31
N LYS A 288 2.20 -25.21 25.18
CA LYS A 288 1.79 -26.58 25.52
C LYS A 288 2.51 -27.61 24.65
N ALA A 289 2.47 -27.44 23.32
CA ALA A 289 3.15 -28.34 22.38
C ALA A 289 4.67 -28.43 22.64
N LYS A 290 5.31 -27.32 23.00
CA LYS A 290 6.74 -27.29 23.38
C LYS A 290 7.00 -28.10 24.65
N ARG A 291 6.15 -27.99 25.68
CA ARG A 291 6.31 -28.75 26.93
C ARG A 291 6.11 -30.24 26.70
N PHE A 292 5.03 -30.63 26.02
CA PHE A 292 4.74 -32.02 25.71
C PHE A 292 5.78 -32.65 24.79
N ALA A 293 6.28 -31.92 23.80
CA ALA A 293 7.37 -32.44 22.97
C ALA A 293 8.65 -32.63 23.77
N HIS A 294 8.95 -31.76 24.74
CA HIS A 294 10.08 -31.95 25.64
C HIS A 294 9.89 -33.19 26.52
N GLU A 295 8.69 -33.41 27.07
CA GLU A 295 8.35 -34.60 27.87
C GLU A 295 8.38 -35.90 27.03
N ALA A 296 7.79 -35.91 25.84
CA ALA A 296 7.79 -37.07 24.95
C ALA A 296 9.19 -37.44 24.46
N LEU A 297 10.05 -36.44 24.19
CA LEU A 297 11.46 -36.65 23.86
C LEU A 297 12.25 -37.23 25.05
N HIS A 298 11.86 -36.92 26.29
CA HIS A 298 12.48 -37.53 27.47
C HIS A 298 12.05 -38.99 27.67
N VAL A 299 10.80 -39.34 27.40
CA VAL A 299 10.29 -40.72 27.54
C VAL A 299 10.85 -41.65 26.47
N GLU A 300 10.91 -41.23 25.19
CA GLU A 300 11.52 -42.04 24.12
C GLU A 300 13.03 -42.26 24.32
N SER A 301 13.71 -41.36 25.05
CA SER A 301 15.13 -41.52 25.40
C SER A 301 15.40 -42.71 26.34
N GLU A 302 14.41 -43.20 27.10
CA GLU A 302 14.58 -44.39 27.94
C GLU A 302 14.23 -45.70 27.22
N GLU A 303 13.31 -45.69 26.24
CA GLU A 303 12.87 -46.89 25.52
C GLU A 303 13.65 -47.17 24.20
N ALA A 304 14.19 -46.15 23.52
CA ALA A 304 14.76 -46.30 22.18
C ALA A 304 16.30 -46.32 22.13
N ARG A 305 16.93 -47.43 22.53
CA ARG A 305 18.39 -47.67 22.44
C ARG A 305 18.92 -47.85 20.99
N GLY A 306 18.33 -47.23 19.96
CA GLY A 306 18.78 -47.48 18.58
C GLY A 306 18.33 -46.55 17.44
N ARG A 307 17.51 -45.51 17.66
CA ARG A 307 17.14 -44.56 16.58
C ARG A 307 17.18 -43.11 17.07
N HIS A 308 18.38 -42.56 17.15
CA HIS A 308 18.66 -41.14 17.39
C HIS A 308 18.24 -40.29 16.18
N LEU A 309 17.07 -39.64 16.19
CA LEU A 309 16.71 -38.70 15.12
C LEU A 309 16.24 -37.30 15.58
N LEU A 310 15.84 -37.09 16.84
CA LEU A 310 15.52 -35.77 17.38
C LEU A 310 15.99 -35.69 18.85
N GLN A 311 17.06 -34.95 19.14
CA GLN A 311 17.64 -34.85 20.49
C GLN A 311 17.21 -33.57 21.23
N SER A 312 16.81 -32.51 20.52
CA SER A 312 16.45 -31.23 21.12
C SER A 312 15.30 -30.53 20.38
N TRP A 313 14.44 -29.81 21.11
CA TRP A 313 13.42 -28.92 20.52
C TRP A 313 14.03 -27.83 19.61
N HIS A 314 15.33 -27.56 19.74
CA HIS A 314 16.06 -26.67 18.84
C HIS A 314 16.20 -27.25 17.43
N ASP A 315 16.21 -28.57 17.27
CA ASP A 315 16.34 -29.27 15.99
C ASP A 315 15.05 -29.24 15.16
N VAL A 316 13.91 -28.90 15.79
CA VAL A 316 12.63 -28.73 15.08
C VAL A 316 12.74 -27.52 14.14
N PRO A 317 12.56 -27.70 12.81
CA PRO A 317 12.67 -26.65 11.82
C PRO A 317 11.83 -25.42 12.16
N LEU A 318 12.40 -24.22 11.95
CA LEU A 318 11.70 -22.95 12.13
C LEU A 318 10.38 -22.89 11.34
N ALA A 319 10.32 -23.56 10.18
CA ALA A 319 9.12 -23.68 9.35
C ALA A 319 7.94 -24.33 10.10
N ILE A 320 8.19 -25.37 10.91
CA ILE A 320 7.16 -26.04 11.71
C ILE A 320 6.75 -25.16 12.89
N LYS A 321 7.70 -24.46 13.52
CA LYS A 321 7.41 -23.48 14.59
C LYS A 321 6.53 -22.33 14.07
N LEU A 322 6.79 -21.84 12.85
CA LEU A 322 6.02 -20.79 12.18
C LEU A 322 4.65 -21.26 11.67
N GLN A 323 4.40 -22.56 11.48
CA GLN A 323 3.07 -23.07 11.12
C GLN A 323 2.02 -22.90 12.24
N PHE A 324 2.44 -22.90 13.52
CA PHE A 324 1.55 -22.61 14.66
C PHE A 324 1.07 -21.14 14.67
N PHE A 325 1.88 -20.25 14.10
CA PHE A 325 1.60 -18.83 13.96
C PHE A 325 1.16 -18.56 12.52
N LYS A 326 -0.15 -18.71 12.23
CA LYS A 326 -0.66 -18.27 10.92
C LYS A 326 -0.29 -16.80 10.72
N THR A 327 0.64 -16.54 9.80
CA THR A 327 1.23 -15.22 9.50
C THR A 327 0.15 -14.16 9.23
N GLN A 328 -0.97 -14.60 8.68
CA GLN A 328 -2.17 -13.80 8.42
C GLN A 328 -2.69 -13.05 9.66
N TYR A 329 -2.63 -13.62 10.87
CA TYR A 329 -3.11 -12.92 12.07
C TYR A 329 -2.30 -11.68 12.43
N ILE A 330 -1.00 -11.68 12.11
CA ILE A 330 -0.12 -10.53 12.33
C ILE A 330 -0.49 -9.41 11.37
N PHE A 331 -0.63 -9.73 10.08
CA PHE A 331 -1.07 -8.76 9.07
C PHE A 331 -2.46 -8.19 9.36
N ILE A 332 -3.40 -9.01 9.84
CA ILE A 332 -4.72 -8.56 10.28
C ILE A 332 -4.60 -7.58 11.46
N ALA A 333 -3.77 -7.88 12.46
CA ALA A 333 -3.60 -7.00 13.61
C ALA A 333 -3.02 -5.63 13.20
N ILE A 334 -2.01 -5.62 12.32
CA ILE A 334 -1.41 -4.39 11.77
C ILE A 334 -2.48 -3.60 10.99
N ALA A 335 -3.25 -4.26 10.13
CA ALA A 335 -4.32 -3.62 9.35
C ALA A 335 -5.37 -2.96 10.25
N ILE A 336 -5.84 -3.65 11.30
CA ILE A 336 -6.81 -3.10 12.24
C ILE A 336 -6.25 -1.88 12.98
N VAL A 337 -4.98 -1.92 13.40
CA VAL A 337 -4.33 -0.79 14.07
C VAL A 337 -4.27 0.43 13.13
N LEU A 338 -3.87 0.24 11.87
CA LEU A 338 -3.83 1.33 10.88
C LEU A 338 -5.21 1.94 10.63
N VAL A 339 -6.23 1.11 10.45
CA VAL A 339 -7.62 1.56 10.26
C VAL A 339 -8.16 2.27 11.51
N GLY A 340 -7.82 1.79 12.70
CA GLY A 340 -8.16 2.44 13.97
C GLY A 340 -7.47 3.80 14.13
N LEU A 341 -6.17 3.89 13.84
CA LEU A 341 -5.41 5.14 13.86
C LEU A 341 -5.98 6.16 12.87
N ASN A 342 -6.30 5.74 11.64
CA ASN A 342 -6.99 6.58 10.65
C ASN A 342 -8.34 7.09 11.18
N SER A 343 -9.14 6.22 11.82
CA SER A 343 -10.45 6.61 12.37
C SER A 343 -10.32 7.64 13.48
N VAL A 344 -9.35 7.47 14.39
CA VAL A 344 -9.05 8.44 15.46
C VAL A 344 -8.54 9.75 14.87
N TRP A 345 -7.67 9.69 13.87
CA TRP A 345 -7.15 10.89 13.19
C TRP A 345 -8.28 11.66 12.52
N ASN A 346 -9.14 10.97 11.75
CA ASN A 346 -10.31 11.57 11.14
C ASN A 346 -11.23 12.19 12.19
N ILE A 347 -11.57 11.51 13.29
CA ILE A 347 -12.45 12.11 14.32
C ILE A 347 -11.79 13.32 15.00
N SER A 348 -10.50 13.22 15.35
CA SER A 348 -9.78 14.31 16.03
C SER A 348 -9.54 15.54 15.16
N LYS A 349 -9.47 15.36 13.84
CA LYS A 349 -9.21 16.44 12.88
C LYS A 349 -10.43 16.82 12.04
N ALA A 350 -11.52 16.05 12.06
CA ALA A 350 -12.73 16.26 11.24
C ALA A 350 -13.44 17.60 11.47
N VAL A 351 -13.18 18.24 12.63
CA VAL A 351 -13.75 19.55 12.95
C VAL A 351 -12.94 20.68 12.29
N ALA A 352 -11.68 20.45 11.91
CA ALA A 352 -10.76 21.53 11.53
C ALA A 352 -9.95 21.29 10.25
N TYR A 353 -9.74 20.04 9.82
CA TYR A 353 -8.83 19.70 8.72
C TYR A 353 -9.39 18.59 7.83
N VAL A 354 -9.28 18.79 6.53
CA VAL A 354 -9.44 17.73 5.54
C VAL A 354 -8.09 17.03 5.37
N PRO A 355 -8.04 15.69 5.29
CA PRO A 355 -6.79 14.96 5.15
C PRO A 355 -6.15 15.11 3.76
N VAL A 356 -5.50 16.25 3.53
CA VAL A 356 -4.71 16.51 2.31
C VAL A 356 -3.24 16.16 2.50
N SER A 357 -2.78 15.98 3.74
CA SER A 357 -1.36 15.69 4.01
C SER A 357 -0.97 14.27 3.59
N GLU A 358 0.21 14.14 2.97
CA GLU A 358 0.80 12.86 2.54
C GLU A 358 0.76 11.75 3.60
N PRO A 359 1.22 11.95 4.85
CA PRO A 359 1.27 10.86 5.82
C PRO A 359 -0.12 10.34 6.19
N HIS A 360 -1.13 11.21 6.24
CA HIS A 360 -2.49 10.78 6.54
C HIS A 360 -3.06 9.93 5.39
N ARG A 361 -2.85 10.36 4.14
CA ARG A 361 -3.31 9.61 2.96
C ARG A 361 -2.68 8.23 2.89
N VAL A 362 -1.39 8.11 3.22
CA VAL A 362 -0.71 6.81 3.29
C VAL A 362 -1.33 5.89 4.34
N VAL A 363 -1.58 6.39 5.55
CA VAL A 363 -2.21 5.59 6.63
C VAL A 363 -3.65 5.20 6.24
N GLN A 364 -4.41 6.12 5.64
CA GLN A 364 -5.77 5.92 5.16
C GLN A 364 -5.83 4.87 4.03
N ALA A 365 -4.83 4.79 3.16
CA ALA A 365 -4.77 3.83 2.06
C ALA A 365 -4.20 2.46 2.47
N LEU A 366 -3.17 2.43 3.32
CA LEU A 366 -2.46 1.20 3.69
C LEU A 366 -3.33 0.24 4.50
N GLY A 367 -4.20 0.76 5.39
CA GLY A 367 -5.10 -0.07 6.19
C GLY A 367 -6.04 -0.93 5.33
N PRO A 368 -6.88 -0.32 4.48
CA PRO A 368 -7.75 -1.02 3.53
C PRO A 368 -6.99 -1.94 2.56
N LEU A 369 -5.82 -1.53 2.06
CA LEU A 369 -4.97 -2.38 1.22
C LEU A 369 -4.58 -3.68 1.93
N LEU A 370 -4.13 -3.59 3.19
CA LEU A 370 -3.79 -4.77 3.98
C LEU A 370 -5.04 -5.60 4.33
N LEU A 371 -6.19 -4.98 4.60
CA LEU A 371 -7.45 -5.71 4.79
C LEU A 371 -7.81 -6.53 3.53
N CYS A 372 -7.77 -5.92 2.35
CA CYS A 372 -7.97 -6.61 1.08
C CYS A 372 -6.96 -7.77 0.88
N ALA A 373 -5.68 -7.53 1.15
CA ALA A 373 -4.66 -8.58 1.05
C ALA A 373 -4.93 -9.75 2.02
N THR A 374 -5.36 -9.46 3.24
CA THR A 374 -5.69 -10.50 4.24
C THR A 374 -7.01 -11.23 3.97
N CYS A 375 -7.91 -10.68 3.13
CA CYS A 375 -9.09 -11.39 2.62
C CYS A 375 -8.68 -12.66 1.87
N VAL A 376 -7.55 -12.63 1.14
CA VAL A 376 -7.03 -13.79 0.39
C VAL A 376 -6.79 -15.00 1.31
N GLY A 377 -6.34 -14.77 2.54
CA GLY A 377 -6.16 -15.86 3.51
C GLY A 377 -7.47 -16.43 4.06
N TYR A 378 -8.59 -15.69 3.99
CA TYR A 378 -9.92 -16.25 4.27
C TYR A 378 -10.48 -17.05 3.08
N LEU A 379 -10.02 -16.75 1.85
CA LEU A 379 -10.35 -17.50 0.64
C LEU A 379 -9.58 -18.83 0.54
N GLU A 380 -8.47 -18.99 1.27
CA GLU A 380 -7.70 -20.24 1.39
C GLU A 380 -8.61 -21.44 1.74
N HIS A 381 -9.70 -21.20 2.46
CA HIS A 381 -10.63 -22.25 2.87
C HIS A 381 -11.54 -22.80 1.78
N ASN A 382 -11.61 -22.17 0.61
CA ASN A 382 -12.36 -22.73 -0.51
C ASN A 382 -11.44 -23.68 -1.31
N PRO A 383 -11.83 -24.95 -1.54
CA PRO A 383 -10.99 -25.94 -2.22
C PRO A 383 -10.57 -25.55 -3.65
N HIS A 384 -11.30 -24.65 -4.31
CA HIS A 384 -10.95 -24.12 -5.63
C HIS A 384 -9.91 -22.99 -5.57
N PHE A 385 -10.06 -22.02 -4.65
CA PHE A 385 -9.14 -20.88 -4.51
C PHE A 385 -7.87 -21.22 -3.73
N TYR A 386 -7.91 -22.27 -2.89
CA TYR A 386 -6.79 -22.76 -2.10
C TYR A 386 -5.50 -22.96 -2.91
N SER A 387 -5.62 -23.51 -4.12
CA SER A 387 -4.45 -23.82 -4.96
C SER A 387 -3.66 -22.57 -5.31
N ILE A 388 -4.32 -21.47 -5.69
CA ILE A 388 -3.67 -20.23 -6.13
C ILE A 388 -2.93 -19.56 -4.95
N VAL A 389 -3.60 -19.48 -3.80
CA VAL A 389 -3.00 -18.89 -2.58
C VAL A 389 -1.79 -19.70 -2.12
N LEU A 390 -1.87 -21.03 -2.20
CA LEU A 390 -0.77 -21.92 -1.83
C LEU A 390 0.41 -21.79 -2.81
N THR A 391 0.14 -21.72 -4.12
CA THR A 391 1.14 -21.47 -5.16
C THR A 391 1.89 -20.18 -4.89
N LEU A 392 1.18 -19.09 -4.58
CA LEU A 392 1.79 -17.81 -4.26
C LEU A 392 2.66 -17.89 -3.00
N ARG A 393 2.15 -18.53 -1.93
CA ARG A 393 2.87 -18.69 -0.66
C ARG A 393 4.17 -19.50 -0.81
N TRP A 394 4.17 -20.53 -1.66
CA TRP A 394 5.32 -21.39 -1.91
C TRP A 394 6.27 -20.79 -2.95
N GLY A 395 5.74 -20.08 -3.94
CA GLY A 395 6.50 -19.45 -5.02
C GLY A 395 7.25 -18.19 -4.58
N ILE A 396 6.63 -17.33 -3.76
CA ILE A 396 7.24 -16.08 -3.28
C ILE A 396 8.67 -16.27 -2.72
N PRO A 397 8.95 -17.18 -1.77
CA PRO A 397 10.31 -17.32 -1.24
C PRO A 397 11.30 -17.79 -2.31
N LYS A 398 10.92 -18.75 -3.18
CA LYS A 398 11.76 -19.22 -4.30
C LYS A 398 12.10 -18.07 -5.26
N VAL A 399 11.09 -17.30 -5.63
CA VAL A 399 11.21 -16.12 -6.50
C VAL A 399 12.09 -15.05 -5.84
N LEU A 400 11.93 -14.77 -4.55
CA LEU A 400 12.75 -13.79 -3.84
C LEU A 400 14.24 -14.16 -3.82
N TYR A 401 14.56 -15.45 -3.64
CA TYR A 401 15.95 -15.91 -3.74
C TYR A 401 16.52 -15.69 -5.15
N PHE A 402 15.74 -16.02 -6.18
CA PHE A 402 16.13 -15.77 -7.57
C PHE A 402 16.33 -14.27 -7.85
N LEU A 403 15.38 -13.42 -7.45
CA LEU A 403 15.46 -11.96 -7.63
C LEU A 403 16.67 -11.37 -6.88
N THR A 404 16.93 -11.84 -5.66
CA THR A 404 18.13 -11.43 -4.90
C THR A 404 19.39 -11.83 -5.65
N GLY A 405 19.45 -13.00 -6.27
CA GLY A 405 20.57 -13.45 -7.09
C GLY A 405 20.78 -12.63 -8.38
N VAL A 406 19.71 -12.17 -9.04
CA VAL A 406 19.80 -11.38 -10.28
C VAL A 406 20.00 -9.87 -10.00
N SER A 407 19.62 -9.40 -8.82
CA SER A 407 19.67 -7.98 -8.44
C SER A 407 21.02 -7.29 -8.64
N PRO A 408 22.21 -7.90 -8.40
CA PRO A 408 23.48 -7.23 -8.63
C PRO A 408 23.69 -6.88 -10.11
N ILE A 409 23.20 -7.73 -11.02
CA ILE A 409 23.29 -7.47 -12.47
C ILE A 409 22.37 -6.30 -12.83
N PHE A 410 21.14 -6.28 -12.31
CA PHE A 410 20.19 -5.19 -12.53
C PHE A 410 20.75 -3.84 -12.06
N PHE A 411 21.28 -3.79 -10.83
CA PHE A 411 21.91 -2.58 -10.30
C PHE A 411 23.19 -2.21 -11.06
N GLY A 412 23.94 -3.19 -11.57
CA GLY A 412 25.08 -2.94 -12.47
C GLY A 412 24.67 -2.18 -13.74
N TYR A 413 23.58 -2.61 -14.40
CA TYR A 413 23.00 -1.90 -15.53
C TYR A 413 22.49 -0.51 -15.12
N ALA A 414 21.81 -0.39 -13.99
CA ALA A 414 21.26 0.89 -13.52
C ALA A 414 22.34 1.93 -13.20
N VAL A 415 23.43 1.52 -12.53
CA VAL A 415 24.58 2.37 -12.24
C VAL A 415 25.29 2.76 -13.54
N PHE A 416 25.52 1.81 -14.46
CA PHE A 416 26.11 2.12 -15.76
C PHE A 416 25.27 3.15 -16.52
N GLY A 417 23.96 2.92 -16.64
CA GLY A 417 23.05 3.83 -17.33
C GLY A 417 23.04 5.22 -16.68
N SER A 418 23.05 5.27 -15.34
CA SER A 418 23.09 6.53 -14.61
C SER A 418 24.36 7.35 -14.85
N ILE A 419 25.51 6.68 -14.98
CA ILE A 419 26.80 7.36 -15.18
C ILE A 419 26.99 7.78 -16.64
N VAL A 420 26.61 6.92 -17.59
CA VAL A 420 26.90 7.14 -19.02
C VAL A 420 25.84 7.98 -19.71
N PHE A 421 24.56 7.81 -19.37
CA PHE A 421 23.44 8.46 -20.06
C PHE A 421 22.75 9.55 -19.22
N GLY A 422 23.02 9.61 -17.91
CA GLY A 422 22.24 10.42 -16.99
C GLY A 422 22.37 11.94 -17.14
N ASP A 423 23.38 12.43 -17.84
CA ASP A 423 23.55 13.87 -18.13
C ASP A 423 22.73 14.34 -19.34
N ARG A 424 22.37 13.42 -20.25
CA ARG A 424 21.64 13.73 -21.48
C ARG A 424 20.21 13.21 -21.51
N VAL A 425 19.92 12.12 -20.81
CA VAL A 425 18.62 11.45 -20.83
C VAL A 425 18.01 11.44 -19.44
N ASP A 426 16.85 12.09 -19.29
CA ASP A 426 16.14 12.20 -18.02
C ASP A 426 15.81 10.82 -17.41
N GLY A 427 15.48 9.83 -18.25
CA GLY A 427 15.25 8.44 -17.83
C GLY A 427 16.42 7.79 -17.10
N PHE A 428 17.64 8.34 -17.21
CA PHE A 428 18.84 7.87 -16.53
C PHE A 428 19.45 8.92 -15.60
N ALA A 429 18.76 10.02 -15.27
CA ALA A 429 19.28 11.17 -14.51
C ALA A 429 19.67 10.91 -13.03
N GLY A 430 19.80 9.64 -12.66
CA GLY A 430 20.22 9.17 -11.35
C GLY A 430 19.89 7.69 -11.20
N LEU A 431 20.43 7.06 -10.15
CA LEU A 431 20.22 5.63 -9.91
C LEU A 431 18.73 5.26 -9.80
N ALA A 432 17.94 6.06 -9.09
CA ALA A 432 16.51 5.80 -8.90
C ALA A 432 15.75 5.84 -10.23
N GLN A 433 16.01 6.84 -11.07
CA GLN A 433 15.35 6.99 -12.36
C GLN A 433 15.80 5.91 -13.34
N SER A 434 17.09 5.56 -13.37
CA SER A 434 17.61 4.41 -14.12
C SER A 434 16.94 3.10 -13.71
N CYS A 435 16.71 2.88 -12.41
CA CYS A 435 15.97 1.70 -11.95
C CYS A 435 14.51 1.70 -12.43
N ILE A 436 13.83 2.84 -12.44
CA ILE A 436 12.46 2.97 -12.95
C ILE A 436 12.44 2.64 -14.45
N THR A 437 13.31 3.28 -15.24
CA THR A 437 13.40 3.07 -16.70
C THR A 437 13.72 1.61 -17.04
N LEU A 438 14.71 1.00 -16.39
CA LEU A 438 15.07 -0.41 -16.63
C LEU A 438 13.96 -1.37 -16.17
N PHE A 439 13.24 -1.04 -15.10
CA PHE A 439 12.09 -1.83 -14.67
C PHE A 439 10.93 -1.74 -15.67
N SER A 440 10.64 -0.56 -16.22
CA SER A 440 9.65 -0.39 -17.29
C SER A 440 10.04 -1.18 -18.53
N ILE A 441 11.30 -1.07 -18.99
CA ILE A 441 11.82 -1.82 -20.15
C ILE A 441 11.71 -3.34 -19.91
N MET A 442 12.05 -3.84 -18.71
CA MET A 442 11.93 -5.26 -18.37
C MET A 442 10.48 -5.78 -18.51
N ASN A 443 9.48 -4.93 -18.27
CA ASN A 443 8.07 -5.25 -18.43
C ASN A 443 7.54 -4.97 -19.84
N GLY A 444 8.38 -4.53 -20.77
CA GLY A 444 8.01 -4.26 -22.16
C GLY A 444 7.50 -2.84 -22.42
N ASP A 445 7.63 -1.94 -21.45
CA ASP A 445 7.15 -0.56 -21.54
C ASP A 445 8.27 0.41 -21.97
N ILE A 446 7.92 1.48 -22.69
CA ILE A 446 8.83 2.59 -23.08
C ILE A 446 10.07 2.11 -23.89
N ILE A 447 10.01 0.98 -24.59
CA ILE A 447 11.17 0.43 -25.32
C ILE A 447 11.61 1.38 -26.44
N LEU A 448 10.69 1.75 -27.34
CA LEU A 448 11.00 2.59 -28.50
C LEU A 448 11.49 3.98 -28.07
N ASP A 449 10.79 4.60 -27.12
CA ASP A 449 11.15 5.93 -26.62
C ASP A 449 12.54 5.92 -25.97
N SER A 450 12.92 4.83 -25.30
CA SER A 450 14.27 4.67 -24.75
C SER A 450 15.34 4.56 -25.83
N PHE A 451 15.06 3.87 -26.94
CA PHE A 451 15.97 3.83 -28.08
C PHE A 451 16.09 5.20 -28.74
N ASP A 452 14.98 5.91 -28.95
CA ASP A 452 14.97 7.22 -29.59
C ASP A 452 15.68 8.28 -28.72
N ALA A 453 15.51 8.23 -27.39
CA ALA A 453 16.20 9.10 -26.46
C ALA A 453 17.73 8.91 -26.49
N LEU A 454 18.21 7.66 -26.63
CA LEU A 454 19.64 7.36 -26.66
C LEU A 454 20.27 7.51 -28.05
N LYS A 455 19.47 7.44 -29.12
CA LYS A 455 19.97 7.42 -30.51
C LYS A 455 20.71 8.68 -30.92
N LEU A 456 20.30 9.85 -30.40
CA LEU A 456 20.88 11.14 -30.78
C LEU A 456 22.32 11.31 -30.29
N ASP A 457 22.58 11.00 -29.02
CA ASP A 457 23.91 11.20 -28.42
C ASP A 457 24.76 9.90 -28.41
N PHE A 458 24.12 8.73 -28.34
CA PHE A 458 24.79 7.42 -28.14
C PHE A 458 24.24 6.32 -29.07
N PRO A 459 24.32 6.46 -30.41
CA PRO A 459 23.63 5.56 -31.35
C PRO A 459 24.06 4.09 -31.25
N ILE A 460 25.35 3.83 -31.06
CA ILE A 460 25.88 2.46 -31.00
C ILE A 460 25.87 1.95 -29.56
N LEU A 461 26.39 2.75 -28.62
CA LEU A 461 26.53 2.35 -27.22
C LEU A 461 25.17 2.18 -26.54
N GLY A 462 24.23 3.10 -26.76
CA GLY A 462 22.88 3.02 -26.24
C GLY A 462 22.12 1.84 -26.82
N ALA A 463 22.23 1.59 -28.12
CA ALA A 463 21.61 0.43 -28.75
C ALA A 463 22.19 -0.89 -28.22
N ALA A 464 23.51 -1.01 -28.12
CA ALA A 464 24.16 -2.21 -27.57
C ALA A 464 23.74 -2.46 -26.11
N TYR A 465 23.70 -1.42 -25.28
CA TYR A 465 23.25 -1.48 -23.89
C TYR A 465 21.79 -1.93 -23.76
N LEU A 466 20.87 -1.35 -24.54
CA LEU A 466 19.46 -1.72 -24.50
C LEU A 466 19.23 -3.14 -25.05
N TYR A 467 19.86 -3.51 -26.16
CA TYR A 467 19.74 -4.87 -26.69
C TYR A 467 20.29 -5.92 -25.72
N SER A 468 21.42 -5.66 -25.05
CA SER A 468 21.97 -6.58 -24.06
C SER A 468 21.09 -6.69 -22.82
N PHE A 469 20.52 -5.57 -22.35
CA PHE A 469 19.57 -5.58 -21.24
C PHE A 469 18.28 -6.33 -21.59
N ILE A 470 17.65 -6.02 -22.73
CA ILE A 470 16.40 -6.65 -23.19
C ILE A 470 16.58 -8.15 -23.38
N SER A 471 17.65 -8.57 -24.08
CA SER A 471 17.91 -9.99 -24.32
C SER A 471 18.12 -10.77 -23.03
N LEU A 472 18.80 -10.19 -22.04
CA LEU A 472 19.01 -10.83 -20.75
C LEU A 472 17.73 -10.82 -19.88
N PHE A 473 17.13 -9.65 -19.67
CA PHE A 473 16.05 -9.51 -18.69
C PHE A 473 14.69 -10.00 -19.20
N ILE A 474 14.35 -9.76 -20.47
CA ILE A 474 13.08 -10.21 -21.03
C ILE A 474 13.15 -11.69 -21.43
N TYR A 475 14.17 -12.11 -22.19
CA TYR A 475 14.18 -13.49 -22.69
C TYR A 475 14.73 -14.52 -21.71
N ILE A 476 15.58 -14.13 -20.75
CA ILE A 476 16.15 -15.08 -19.78
C ILE A 476 15.52 -14.90 -18.41
N VAL A 477 15.68 -13.73 -17.78
CA VAL A 477 15.26 -13.52 -16.37
C VAL A 477 13.75 -13.66 -16.19
N LEU A 478 12.93 -13.01 -17.04
CA LEU A 478 11.47 -13.08 -16.97
C LEU A 478 10.96 -14.51 -17.24
N ASN A 479 11.54 -15.22 -18.21
CA ASN A 479 11.18 -16.61 -18.50
C ASN A 479 11.53 -17.55 -17.34
N ILE A 480 12.68 -17.37 -16.69
CA ILE A 480 13.03 -18.13 -15.48
C ILE A 480 12.06 -17.81 -14.33
N PHE A 481 11.69 -16.53 -14.14
CA PHE A 481 10.70 -16.13 -13.15
C PHE A 481 9.37 -16.85 -13.36
N ILE A 482 8.86 -16.86 -14.60
CA ILE A 482 7.61 -17.56 -14.95
C ILE A 482 7.74 -19.06 -14.68
N ALA A 483 8.87 -19.68 -15.06
CA ALA A 483 9.11 -21.10 -14.81
C ALA A 483 9.13 -21.47 -13.32
N ILE A 484 9.70 -20.63 -12.44
CA ILE A 484 9.70 -20.86 -10.98
C ILE A 484 8.27 -20.80 -10.41
N VAL A 485 7.46 -19.87 -10.91
CA VAL A 485 6.04 -19.75 -10.50
C VAL A 485 5.25 -20.95 -11.01
N GLU A 486 5.48 -21.39 -12.25
CA GLU A 486 4.85 -22.56 -12.85
C GLU A 486 5.22 -23.86 -12.11
N GLU A 487 6.48 -24.07 -11.76
CA GLU A 487 6.93 -25.21 -10.95
C GLU A 487 6.22 -25.23 -9.59
N SER A 488 6.10 -24.07 -8.95
CA SER A 488 5.39 -23.91 -7.68
C SER A 488 3.91 -24.24 -7.81
N TYR A 489 3.28 -23.86 -8.94
CA TYR A 489 1.90 -24.16 -9.25
C TYR A 489 1.68 -25.68 -9.39
N PHE A 490 2.48 -26.35 -10.21
CA PHE A 490 2.38 -27.79 -10.41
C PHE A 490 2.69 -28.58 -9.14
N ALA A 491 3.69 -28.16 -8.35
CA ALA A 491 4.00 -28.78 -7.07
C ALA A 491 2.81 -28.69 -6.08
N THR A 492 2.12 -27.56 -6.02
CA THR A 492 0.92 -27.44 -5.17
C THR A 492 -0.26 -28.29 -5.66
N ARG A 493 -0.43 -28.42 -6.98
CA ARG A 493 -1.49 -29.25 -7.56
C ARG A 493 -1.23 -30.75 -7.38
N SER A 494 0.02 -31.19 -7.55
CA SER A 494 0.41 -32.59 -7.32
C SER A 494 0.33 -32.96 -5.84
N TYR A 495 0.75 -32.07 -4.95
CA TYR A 495 0.57 -32.23 -3.50
C TYR A 495 -0.91 -32.38 -3.13
N LYS A 496 -1.80 -31.57 -3.69
CA LYS A 496 -3.25 -31.70 -3.48
C LYS A 496 -3.77 -33.07 -3.93
N ARG A 497 -3.41 -33.52 -5.14
CA ARG A 497 -3.79 -34.86 -5.64
C ARG A 497 -3.27 -35.97 -4.73
N ALA A 498 -2.03 -35.87 -4.26
CA ALA A 498 -1.46 -36.86 -3.34
C ALA A 498 -2.19 -36.85 -1.99
N LEU A 499 -2.56 -35.68 -1.48
CA LEU A 499 -3.34 -35.55 -0.25
C LEU A 499 -4.76 -36.12 -0.42
N ASP A 500 -5.42 -35.86 -1.55
CA ASP A 500 -6.73 -36.41 -1.87
C ASP A 500 -6.65 -37.94 -1.94
N VAL A 501 -5.63 -38.50 -2.62
CA VAL A 501 -5.37 -39.95 -2.68
C VAL A 501 -5.07 -40.55 -1.31
N LEU A 502 -4.29 -39.88 -0.46
CA LEU A 502 -4.01 -40.31 0.91
C LEU A 502 -5.24 -40.20 1.82
N SER A 503 -6.09 -39.20 1.61
CA SER A 503 -7.35 -39.06 2.35
C SER A 503 -8.36 -40.15 1.97
N SER A 504 -8.43 -40.52 0.68
CA SER A 504 -9.17 -41.69 0.21
C SER A 504 -8.49 -43.01 0.57
N GLY A 505 -7.16 -42.97 0.72
CA GLY A 505 -6.26 -44.09 0.98
C GLY A 505 -5.88 -44.24 2.43
N LEU A 506 -6.58 -43.59 3.37
CA LEU A 506 -6.40 -43.80 4.81
C LEU A 506 -6.78 -45.24 5.27
N PHE A 507 -7.05 -46.14 4.32
CA PHE A 507 -7.16 -47.60 4.45
C PHE A 507 -6.09 -48.40 3.67
N ALA A 508 -5.09 -47.79 3.05
CA ALA A 508 -4.07 -48.52 2.30
C ALA A 508 -2.66 -47.98 2.59
N GLY A 509 -1.84 -48.84 3.21
CA GLY A 509 -0.47 -48.56 3.59
C GLY A 509 0.52 -48.55 2.42
N ASP A 510 1.64 -47.88 2.70
CA ASP A 510 2.93 -47.88 1.98
C ASP A 510 3.00 -47.13 0.63
N SER A 511 4.13 -46.57 0.19
CA SER A 511 5.49 -46.44 0.73
C SER A 511 6.18 -45.30 -0.07
N ASN A 512 6.66 -44.26 0.61
CA ASN A 512 7.74 -43.36 0.19
C ASN A 512 7.86 -42.24 1.22
N ALA A 513 8.49 -42.57 2.33
CA ALA A 513 8.14 -41.95 3.59
C ALA A 513 9.41 -41.89 4.44
N GLN A 514 10.36 -41.03 4.09
CA GLN A 514 11.52 -40.78 4.96
C GLN A 514 11.68 -39.28 5.22
N GLN A 515 11.70 -38.45 4.16
CA GLN A 515 11.57 -36.99 4.30
C GLN A 515 10.13 -36.59 4.71
N GLN A 516 9.12 -37.26 4.15
CA GLN A 516 7.71 -37.11 4.52
C GLN A 516 7.38 -37.82 5.85
N ARG A 517 8.14 -38.84 6.27
CA ARG A 517 8.01 -39.41 7.63
C ARG A 517 8.52 -38.46 8.70
N LEU A 518 9.60 -37.71 8.50
CA LEU A 518 10.06 -36.74 9.51
C LEU A 518 9.02 -35.64 9.81
N THR A 519 8.38 -35.10 8.77
CA THR A 519 7.30 -34.11 8.93
C THR A 519 6.00 -34.77 9.39
N SER A 520 5.64 -35.93 8.87
CA SER A 520 4.47 -36.70 9.30
C SER A 520 4.59 -37.24 10.72
N ASP A 521 5.76 -37.68 11.17
CA ASP A 521 6.00 -38.29 12.48
C ASP A 521 6.18 -37.21 13.53
N ALA A 522 6.88 -36.10 13.23
CA ALA A 522 6.85 -34.92 14.10
C ALA A 522 5.43 -34.35 14.20
N PHE A 523 4.68 -34.27 13.09
CA PHE A 523 3.29 -33.84 13.09
C PHE A 523 2.36 -34.84 13.79
N ARG A 524 2.59 -36.16 13.66
CA ARG A 524 1.86 -37.25 14.35
C ARG A 524 2.14 -37.27 15.84
N ILE A 525 3.37 -37.06 16.28
CA ILE A 525 3.74 -36.91 17.69
C ILE A 525 3.04 -35.68 18.25
N LEU A 526 3.02 -34.58 17.52
CA LEU A 526 2.36 -33.34 17.92
C LEU A 526 0.83 -33.45 17.89
N LEU A 527 0.27 -34.22 16.95
CA LEU A 527 -1.15 -34.59 16.85
C LEU A 527 -1.57 -35.49 18.02
N ARG A 528 -0.81 -36.56 18.29
CA ARG A 528 -1.03 -37.45 19.44
C ARG A 528 -0.93 -36.67 20.74
N ALA A 529 0.04 -35.77 20.88
CA ALA A 529 0.16 -34.87 22.03
C ALA A 529 -0.98 -33.83 22.14
N LEU A 530 -1.68 -33.53 21.05
CA LEU A 530 -2.87 -32.65 21.04
C LEU A 530 -4.18 -33.40 21.22
N GLU A 531 -4.21 -34.71 20.97
CA GLU A 531 -5.35 -35.62 21.21
C GLU A 531 -5.33 -36.22 22.62
N HIS A 532 -4.14 -36.40 23.23
CA HIS A 532 -4.01 -36.88 24.61
C HIS A 532 -4.11 -35.70 25.59
N GLU A 533 -5.32 -35.29 25.93
CA GLU A 533 -5.57 -34.76 27.28
C GLU A 533 -5.96 -35.96 28.16
N PRO A 534 -5.27 -36.24 29.28
CA PRO A 534 -5.93 -36.97 30.35
C PRO A 534 -7.10 -36.10 30.81
N ASP A 535 -8.27 -36.71 31.03
CA ASP A 535 -9.37 -36.06 31.75
C ASP A 535 -8.80 -35.49 33.06
N ASP A 536 -8.63 -34.18 33.13
CA ASP A 536 -8.48 -33.48 34.41
C ASP A 536 -9.83 -33.59 35.10
N GLY A 537 -10.03 -34.72 35.78
CA GLY A 537 -11.07 -34.90 36.77
C GLY A 537 -10.82 -33.96 37.94
N ASN A 538 -11.49 -32.81 37.92
CA ASN A 538 -12.10 -32.16 39.08
C ASN A 538 -13.06 -31.04 38.68
#